data_AF-A0A9D1H8N5-F1
#
_entry.id   AF-A0A9D1H8N5-F1
#
_cell.length_a   1.000
_cell.length_b   1.000
_cell.length_c   1.000
_cell.angle_alpha   90.00
_cell.angle_beta   90.00
_cell.angle_gamma   90.00
#
_symmetry.space_group_name_H-M   'P 1'
#
loop_
_entity.id
_entity.type
_entity.pdbx_description
1 polymer ?
#
loop_
_entity_poly.entity_id
_entity_poly.type
_entity_poly.pdbx_seq_one_letter_code
_entity_poly.pdbx_strand_id
1 'polypeptide(L)'
;FSSSLSVIFSDTPTLPLGEPYKVYVALLQRYPEADSGRNPGNTTITVSTSVGDFTFTKPERTLDPGKRYTLSDLNINAGQTLITNEAEWNQAIAEGKDNLTLGGDVELTSSATLPTYDVTVRGDYTLTMNVEGRTSSAYSDDVLYIPAANSRADIPSKLTLTEGADLTVKNGYLYINDLEIDGNGSELSGDGGRLVITNDLTVAPGASATIAPNLIVSCNSHFCEGGTLTINNDVYYYDYFPSPNHYAIYVPFAAQVGYSDFDYWYVKNGSCLIGMDDSDTYWGTRNGNRVTQGTSAFGYNLTKDTTYLSPSRFNTNIKACMIKSANIDVSGSQGSEKEFVAGSVYTGTFEDVSASNPLGARMTFGIPSKGHLPVALTGYYDYRPGTIDCINNENKTGGTDSMDLYIALATKQYSVDTENPATYPGGSSGDLASDPNIVAYGRLTSSEATSDYQSFRIELTYKDNNFTPTGDLYLLITATSSKDGIQHTGSTSSVLFLDELQLVY
;
A
#
# COMPACT_ATOMS: atom_id res chain seq x y z
N PHE A 1 54.78 42.08 5.93
CA PHE A 1 54.27 41.02 6.81
C PHE A 1 52.75 41.05 6.75
N SER A 2 52.09 40.09 6.10
CA SER A 2 50.64 39.94 6.27
C SER A 2 50.41 39.37 7.66
N SER A 3 49.89 40.20 8.56
CA SER A 3 49.48 39.75 9.89
C SER A 3 48.16 39.00 9.74
N SER A 4 48.22 37.68 9.53
CA SER A 4 47.05 36.82 9.67
C SER A 4 46.78 36.60 11.16
N LEU A 5 45.65 37.09 11.65
CA LEU A 5 45.13 36.71 12.97
C LEU A 5 44.25 35.48 12.77
N SER A 6 44.68 34.32 13.26
CA SER A 6 43.85 33.11 13.30
C SER A 6 43.26 32.98 14.69
N VAL A 7 41.93 32.92 14.78
CA VAL A 7 41.20 32.65 16.01
C VAL A 7 40.50 31.31 15.83
N ILE A 8 40.91 30.32 16.63
CA ILE A 8 40.29 29.00 16.66
C ILE A 8 39.38 28.97 17.89
N PHE A 9 38.07 28.82 17.69
CA PHE A 9 37.14 28.56 18.77
C PHE A 9 37.23 27.08 19.12
N SER A 10 37.78 26.74 20.28
CA SER A 10 37.96 25.36 20.74
C SER A 10 36.68 24.71 21.26
N ASP A 11 35.68 25.52 21.57
CA ASP A 11 34.36 25.09 22.05
C ASP A 11 33.34 25.42 20.96
N THR A 12 32.87 24.41 20.24
CA THR A 12 31.77 24.55 19.27
C THR A 12 30.50 24.85 20.05
N PRO A 13 29.94 26.06 19.99
CA PRO A 13 28.65 26.32 20.62
C PRO A 13 27.56 25.67 19.78
N THR A 14 26.61 24.98 20.42
CA THR A 14 25.38 24.56 19.75
C THR A 14 24.63 25.82 19.31
N LEU A 15 24.50 26.04 18.00
CA LEU A 15 23.85 27.23 17.45
C LEU A 15 22.37 26.93 17.17
N PRO A 16 21.42 27.63 17.82
CA PRO A 16 20.00 27.46 17.50
C PRO A 16 19.68 28.03 16.10
N LEU A 17 18.79 27.33 15.40
CA LEU A 17 18.35 27.68 14.05
C LEU A 17 17.70 29.09 14.03
N GLY A 18 18.05 29.92 13.05
CA GLY A 18 17.36 31.19 12.77
C GLY A 18 17.84 32.44 13.54
N GLU A 19 18.73 32.29 14.52
CA GLU A 19 19.28 33.45 15.26
C GLU A 19 20.69 33.83 14.76
N PRO A 20 20.94 35.12 14.44
CA PRO A 20 22.24 35.55 13.94
C PRO A 20 23.34 35.39 15.01
N TYR A 21 24.34 34.58 14.71
CA TYR A 21 25.49 34.37 15.59
C TYR A 21 26.48 35.55 15.53
N LYS A 22 26.86 36.08 16.70
CA LYS A 22 27.75 37.24 16.81
C LYS A 22 29.15 36.81 17.23
N VAL A 23 30.12 37.02 16.33
CA VAL A 23 31.54 36.81 16.64
C VAL A 23 32.21 38.15 16.92
N TYR A 24 32.91 38.23 18.05
CA TYR A 24 33.71 39.41 18.42
C TYR A 24 35.19 39.12 18.19
N VAL A 25 35.81 39.82 17.24
CA VAL A 25 37.25 39.70 16.97
C VAL A 25 37.92 41.00 17.39
N ALA A 26 38.86 40.92 18.34
CA ALA A 26 39.68 42.05 18.74
C ALA A 26 40.85 42.22 17.75
N LEU A 27 40.83 43.28 16.95
CA LEU A 27 41.98 43.66 16.12
C LEU A 27 42.98 44.43 16.98
N LEU A 28 44.07 43.77 17.36
CA LEU A 28 45.17 44.41 18.09
C LEU A 28 46.06 45.18 17.11
N GLN A 29 46.14 46.50 17.31
CA GLN A 29 47.10 47.35 16.63
C GLN A 29 48.49 47.13 17.24
N ARG A 30 49.44 46.57 16.48
CA ARG A 30 50.86 46.79 16.77
C ARG A 30 51.24 48.15 16.20
N TYR A 31 51.31 49.17 17.04
CA TYR A 31 52.18 50.31 16.73
C TYR A 31 53.59 49.99 17.23
N PRO A 32 54.60 50.27 16.41
CA PRO A 32 55.38 51.45 16.76
C PRO A 32 55.65 52.37 15.55
N GLU A 33 55.68 53.66 15.89
CA GLU A 33 56.28 54.77 15.16
C GLU A 33 55.50 55.40 14.01
N ALA A 34 55.28 56.72 14.21
CA ALA A 34 54.89 57.70 13.23
C ALA A 34 55.92 57.74 12.08
N ASP A 35 55.49 58.19 10.91
CA ASP A 35 56.30 58.35 9.69
C ASP A 35 56.65 57.09 8.91
N SER A 36 55.62 56.44 8.36
CA SER A 36 55.62 56.20 6.91
C SER A 36 54.17 56.11 6.46
N GLY A 37 53.81 56.81 5.38
CA GLY A 37 52.46 56.80 4.78
C GLY A 37 52.02 55.46 4.19
N ARG A 38 52.32 54.33 4.86
CA ARG A 38 51.74 53.04 4.55
C ARG A 38 50.31 53.03 5.05
N ASN A 39 49.40 53.17 4.09
CA ASN A 39 48.01 52.76 4.24
C ASN A 39 47.98 51.36 4.89
N PRO A 40 47.26 51.13 6.00
CA PRO A 40 47.04 49.78 6.49
C PRO A 40 46.37 49.03 5.35
N GLY A 41 47.11 48.14 4.70
CA GLY A 41 46.61 47.41 3.54
C GLY A 41 45.31 46.68 3.87
N ASN A 42 44.52 46.36 2.83
CA ASN A 42 43.25 45.65 2.97
C ASN A 42 43.39 44.44 3.92
N THR A 43 42.74 44.51 5.08
CA THR A 43 42.65 43.38 6.00
C THR A 43 41.54 42.46 5.51
N THR A 44 41.90 41.25 5.09
CA THR A 44 40.92 40.20 4.79
C THR A 44 40.64 39.43 6.07
N ILE A 45 39.37 39.34 6.46
CA ILE A 45 38.92 38.45 7.52
C ILE A 45 38.42 37.18 6.84
N THR A 46 39.15 36.07 7.04
CA THR A 46 38.72 34.74 6.60
C THR A 46 38.15 34.01 7.81
N VAL A 47 36.93 33.50 7.68
CA VAL A 47 36.32 32.62 8.68
C VAL A 47 36.33 31.22 8.10
N SER A 48 37.11 30.34 8.70
CA SER A 48 37.22 28.93 8.30
C SER A 48 36.41 28.08 9.27
N THR A 49 35.54 27.22 8.74
CA THR A 49 34.81 26.21 9.51
C THR A 49 35.06 24.82 8.92
N SER A 50 34.62 23.76 9.59
CA SER A 50 34.72 22.38 9.06
C SER A 50 33.93 22.16 7.75
N VAL A 51 33.09 23.12 7.35
CA VAL A 51 32.31 23.10 6.10
C VAL A 51 32.89 24.00 5.00
N GLY A 52 34.07 24.61 5.20
CA GLY A 52 34.81 25.36 4.18
C GLY A 52 35.29 26.75 4.61
N ASP A 53 36.07 27.40 3.73
CA ASP A 53 36.54 28.77 3.92
C ASP A 53 35.55 29.77 3.32
N PHE A 54 35.11 30.73 4.13
CA PHE A 54 34.23 31.80 3.66
C PHE A 54 35.02 33.11 3.55
N THR A 55 34.96 33.74 2.38
CA THR A 55 35.55 35.04 2.11
C THR A 55 34.45 36.06 1.82
N PHE A 56 34.47 37.18 2.53
CA PHE A 56 33.50 38.26 2.34
C PHE A 56 34.05 39.25 1.32
N THR A 57 33.27 39.52 0.27
CA THR A 57 33.51 40.67 -0.61
C THR A 57 32.35 41.65 -0.45
N LYS A 58 32.54 42.73 0.31
CA LYS A 58 31.71 43.94 0.25
C LYS A 58 32.61 45.15 0.02
N PRO A 59 32.12 46.18 -0.69
CA PRO A 59 32.96 47.19 -1.32
C PRO A 59 33.71 48.02 -0.28
N GLU A 60 35.01 48.18 -0.53
CA GLU A 60 35.95 49.19 0.00
C GLU A 60 35.42 50.05 1.17
N ARG A 61 35.47 49.52 2.39
CA ARG A 61 35.31 50.33 3.59
C ARG A 61 36.52 50.17 4.50
N THR A 62 37.32 51.23 4.60
CA THR A 62 38.37 51.35 5.61
C THR A 62 37.73 51.33 6.99
N LEU A 63 38.13 50.37 7.84
CA LEU A 63 37.65 50.29 9.23
C LEU A 63 38.50 51.23 10.09
N ASP A 64 37.87 52.24 10.69
CA ASP A 64 38.50 53.14 11.66
C ASP A 64 39.03 52.39 12.90
N PRO A 65 40.25 52.71 13.39
CA PRO A 65 40.81 52.14 14.61
C PRO A 65 39.96 52.38 15.85
N GLY A 66 39.91 51.39 16.77
CA GLY A 66 39.26 51.54 18.07
C GLY A 66 37.73 51.56 18.06
N LYS A 67 37.10 51.29 16.91
CA LYS A 67 35.64 51.16 16.79
C LYS A 67 35.20 49.69 16.87
N ARG A 68 33.98 49.48 17.36
CA ARG A 68 33.29 48.18 17.32
C ARG A 68 32.52 48.09 16.01
N TYR A 69 32.74 47.00 15.28
CA TYR A 69 32.00 46.68 14.07
C TYR A 69 31.15 45.45 14.32
N THR A 70 29.89 45.50 13.90
CA THR A 70 28.98 44.36 13.96
C THR A 70 28.83 43.83 12.54
N LEU A 71 29.19 42.58 12.30
CA LEU A 71 28.68 41.85 11.15
C LEU A 71 27.24 41.46 11.49
N SER A 72 26.30 42.24 11.00
CA SER A 72 24.92 41.79 10.79
C SER A 72 24.87 41.17 9.40
N ASP A 73 24.11 40.08 9.23
CA ASP A 73 23.90 39.34 7.97
C ASP A 73 24.85 38.14 7.71
N LEU A 74 25.41 37.53 8.75
CA LEU A 74 26.05 36.22 8.62
C LEU A 74 24.97 35.12 8.55
N ASN A 75 24.46 34.84 7.36
CA ASN A 75 23.55 33.71 7.15
C ASN A 75 24.36 32.44 6.86
N ILE A 76 24.60 31.62 7.88
CA ILE A 76 25.21 30.29 7.71
C ILE A 76 24.05 29.33 7.39
N ASN A 77 23.61 29.30 6.12
CA ASN A 77 22.88 28.13 5.65
C ASN A 77 23.89 26.97 5.66
N ALA A 78 23.70 26.00 6.56
CA ALA A 78 24.33 24.70 6.41
C ALA A 78 24.03 24.24 4.97
N GLY A 79 25.08 24.11 4.16
CA GLY A 79 24.95 24.00 2.71
C GLY A 79 23.95 22.91 2.34
N GLN A 80 22.88 23.33 1.67
CA GLN A 80 21.94 22.43 1.03
C GLN A 80 22.71 21.40 0.20
N THR A 81 22.42 20.11 0.38
CA THR A 81 23.08 19.06 -0.39
C THR A 81 22.49 19.05 -1.79
N LEU A 82 23.20 19.61 -2.76
CA LEU A 82 22.76 19.67 -4.15
C LEU A 82 22.76 18.27 -4.75
N ILE A 83 21.63 17.85 -5.30
CA ILE A 83 21.44 16.57 -5.99
C ILE A 83 21.03 16.85 -7.43
N THR A 84 21.85 16.42 -8.38
CA THR A 84 21.59 16.53 -9.82
C THR A 84 21.51 15.17 -10.52
N ASN A 85 21.81 14.09 -9.79
CA ASN A 85 21.81 12.72 -10.30
C ASN A 85 21.72 11.71 -9.15
N GLU A 86 21.46 10.44 -9.49
CA GLU A 86 21.34 9.32 -8.54
C GLU A 86 22.63 9.07 -7.72
N ALA A 87 23.82 9.29 -8.29
CA ALA A 87 25.06 9.03 -7.58
C ALA A 87 25.25 10.00 -6.40
N GLU A 88 24.93 11.27 -6.62
CA GLU A 88 24.89 12.30 -5.57
C GLU A 88 23.82 11.98 -4.52
N TRP A 89 22.64 11.52 -4.94
CA TRP A 89 21.61 11.04 -4.02
C TRP A 89 22.15 9.93 -3.12
N ASN A 90 22.72 8.88 -3.71
CA ASN A 90 23.24 7.72 -2.97
C ASN A 90 24.33 8.12 -1.98
N GLN A 91 25.23 9.02 -2.38
CA GLN A 91 26.25 9.55 -1.50
C GLN A 91 25.63 10.31 -0.33
N ALA A 92 24.66 11.19 -0.59
CA ALA A 92 23.99 11.97 0.44
C ALA A 92 23.25 11.08 1.46
N ILE A 93 22.51 10.08 0.98
CA ILE A 93 21.82 9.13 1.87
C ILE A 93 22.81 8.29 2.69
N ALA A 94 23.91 7.84 2.08
CA ALA A 94 24.95 7.10 2.80
C ALA A 94 25.66 7.95 3.87
N GLU A 95 25.77 9.26 3.66
CA GLU A 95 26.30 10.23 4.62
C GLU A 95 25.29 10.67 5.68
N GLY A 96 24.04 10.19 5.62
CA GLY A 96 22.99 10.54 6.57
C GLY A 96 22.46 11.98 6.39
N LYS A 97 22.51 12.52 5.17
CA LYS A 97 21.94 13.84 4.86
C LYS A 97 20.42 13.76 4.83
N ASP A 98 19.77 14.71 5.48
CA ASP A 98 18.31 14.80 5.64
C ASP A 98 17.69 15.99 4.88
N ASN A 99 18.50 16.92 4.37
CA ASN A 99 18.04 18.07 3.61
C ASN A 99 18.73 18.12 2.23
N LEU A 100 17.98 17.74 1.21
CA LEU A 100 18.44 17.54 -0.17
C LEU A 100 17.79 18.59 -1.08
N THR A 101 18.57 19.22 -1.94
CA THR A 101 18.08 20.21 -2.91
C THR A 101 18.33 19.71 -4.31
N LEU A 102 17.26 19.52 -5.07
CA LEU A 102 17.34 19.13 -6.46
C LEU A 102 17.90 20.30 -7.29
N GLY A 103 18.97 20.03 -8.05
CA GLY A 103 19.53 20.95 -9.04
C GLY A 103 19.08 20.65 -10.48
N GLY A 104 18.21 19.66 -10.64
CA GLY A 104 17.67 19.14 -11.89
C GLY A 104 16.71 17.99 -11.59
N ASP A 105 16.01 17.47 -12.60
CA ASP A 105 15.21 16.25 -12.44
C ASP A 105 16.12 15.06 -12.13
N VAL A 106 15.74 14.25 -11.14
CA VAL A 106 16.54 13.11 -10.67
C VAL A 106 15.69 11.86 -10.69
N GLU A 107 16.11 10.86 -11.47
CA GLU A 107 15.51 9.53 -11.46
C GLU A 107 16.33 8.57 -10.59
N LEU A 108 15.66 7.95 -9.61
CA LEU A 108 16.19 6.92 -8.73
C LEU A 108 15.74 5.55 -9.23
N THR A 109 16.68 4.80 -9.81
CA THR A 109 16.50 3.44 -10.34
C THR A 109 16.69 2.40 -9.24
N SER A 110 16.67 1.11 -9.57
CA SER A 110 16.90 0.02 -8.62
C SER A 110 18.24 0.08 -7.87
N SER A 111 19.25 0.83 -8.37
CA SER A 111 20.52 1.02 -7.67
C SER A 111 20.49 2.10 -6.60
N ALA A 112 19.44 2.94 -6.54
CA ALA A 112 19.40 4.01 -5.57
C ALA A 112 19.14 3.50 -4.14
N THR A 113 19.91 4.01 -3.17
CA THR A 113 19.67 3.82 -1.75
C THR A 113 18.43 4.62 -1.35
N LEU A 114 17.43 3.95 -0.79
CA LEU A 114 16.24 4.61 -0.26
C LEU A 114 16.47 5.02 1.20
N PRO A 115 15.98 6.19 1.62
CA PRO A 115 16.16 6.66 2.98
C PRO A 115 15.38 5.79 3.96
N THR A 116 15.98 5.56 5.14
CA THR A 116 15.36 4.87 6.28
C THR A 116 15.18 5.82 7.47
N TYR A 117 15.33 7.12 7.22
CA TYR A 117 15.19 8.22 8.16
C TYR A 117 14.53 9.38 7.41
N ASP A 118 14.02 10.38 8.14
CA ASP A 118 13.24 11.45 7.53
C ASP A 118 14.11 12.30 6.59
N VAL A 119 13.61 12.55 5.38
CA VAL A 119 14.32 13.34 4.37
C VAL A 119 13.40 14.44 3.83
N THR A 120 13.93 15.65 3.74
CA THR A 120 13.32 16.77 3.02
C THR A 120 13.99 16.95 1.67
N VAL A 121 13.18 16.95 0.61
CA VAL A 121 13.57 17.22 -0.77
C VAL A 121 13.01 18.58 -1.20
N ARG A 122 13.87 19.43 -1.74
CA ARG A 122 13.57 20.82 -2.10
C ARG A 122 13.90 21.13 -3.54
N GLY A 123 13.24 22.13 -4.11
CA GLY A 123 13.55 22.73 -5.40
C GLY A 123 12.49 22.43 -6.46
N ASP A 124 12.43 23.26 -7.49
CA ASP A 124 11.41 23.25 -8.56
C ASP A 124 11.75 22.19 -9.63
N TYR A 125 11.94 20.95 -9.21
CA TYR A 125 12.32 19.80 -10.06
C TYR A 125 11.65 18.52 -9.59
N THR A 126 11.66 17.50 -10.45
CA THR A 126 11.03 16.22 -10.16
C THR A 126 12.00 15.19 -9.60
N LEU A 127 11.65 14.62 -8.45
CA LEU A 127 12.22 13.35 -7.98
C LEU A 127 11.40 12.19 -8.56
N THR A 128 12.00 11.42 -9.46
CA THR A 128 11.37 10.24 -10.04
C THR A 128 11.83 8.98 -9.31
N MET A 129 10.88 8.21 -8.78
CA MET A 129 11.08 6.91 -8.16
C MET A 129 10.78 5.81 -9.17
N ASN A 130 11.80 5.29 -9.85
CA ASN A 130 11.65 4.15 -10.74
C ASN A 130 11.77 2.85 -9.94
N VAL A 131 10.62 2.20 -9.78
CA VAL A 131 10.46 1.03 -8.93
C VAL A 131 10.88 -0.26 -9.65
N GLU A 132 11.08 -0.22 -10.97
CA GLU A 132 11.44 -1.39 -11.77
C GLU A 132 12.64 -2.15 -11.17
N GLY A 133 12.51 -3.47 -11.05
CA GLY A 133 13.57 -4.34 -10.55
C GLY A 133 13.78 -4.28 -9.03
N ARG A 134 13.02 -3.46 -8.30
CA ARG A 134 13.04 -3.44 -6.83
C ARG A 134 12.08 -4.48 -6.24
N THR A 135 12.46 -4.96 -5.07
CA THR A 135 11.63 -5.80 -4.19
C THR A 135 11.51 -5.11 -2.84
N SER A 136 10.32 -5.14 -2.23
CA SER A 136 10.08 -4.58 -0.90
C SER A 136 10.96 -5.27 0.15
N SER A 137 11.13 -4.59 1.28
CA SER A 137 11.56 -5.22 2.52
C SER A 137 10.60 -6.35 2.93
N ALA A 138 11.11 -7.36 3.63
CA ALA A 138 10.29 -8.49 4.07
C ALA A 138 9.19 -8.00 5.04
N TYR A 139 7.98 -8.53 4.89
CA TYR A 139 6.93 -8.36 5.89
C TYR A 139 7.32 -9.07 7.20
N SER A 140 6.66 -8.70 8.31
CA SER A 140 6.82 -9.43 9.58
C SER A 140 6.63 -10.94 9.37
N ASP A 141 7.40 -11.76 10.07
CA ASP A 141 7.31 -13.23 10.02
C ASP A 141 5.90 -13.75 10.38
N ASP A 142 5.08 -12.94 11.04
CA ASP A 142 3.71 -13.26 11.44
C ASP A 142 2.66 -13.09 10.31
N VAL A 143 3.06 -12.53 9.16
CA VAL A 143 2.18 -12.30 7.99
C VAL A 143 2.59 -13.20 6.83
N LEU A 144 1.67 -14.05 6.36
CA LEU A 144 1.86 -14.76 5.10
C LEU A 144 1.73 -13.77 3.93
N TYR A 145 2.87 -13.38 3.39
CA TYR A 145 2.93 -12.45 2.28
C TYR A 145 2.98 -13.17 0.92
N ILE A 146 2.02 -12.87 0.06
CA ILE A 146 1.95 -13.31 -1.33
C ILE A 146 2.22 -12.09 -2.22
N PRO A 147 3.44 -11.94 -2.75
CA PRO A 147 3.83 -10.74 -3.49
C PRO A 147 3.16 -10.66 -4.86
N ALA A 148 2.94 -9.42 -5.32
CA ALA A 148 2.64 -9.17 -6.72
C ALA A 148 3.86 -9.46 -7.62
N ALA A 149 3.63 -9.71 -8.90
CA ALA A 149 4.71 -9.80 -9.88
C ALA A 149 5.28 -8.42 -10.26
N ASN A 150 4.54 -7.32 -10.03
CA ASN A 150 5.05 -5.97 -10.26
C ASN A 150 6.10 -5.59 -9.19
N SER A 151 7.06 -4.73 -9.55
CA SER A 151 8.12 -4.29 -8.65
C SER A 151 7.62 -3.40 -7.51
N ARG A 152 8.37 -3.39 -6.40
CA ARG A 152 8.01 -2.69 -5.15
C ARG A 152 9.21 -2.03 -4.50
N ALA A 153 8.98 -0.86 -3.91
CA ALA A 153 9.96 -0.09 -3.17
C ALA A 153 9.35 0.47 -1.89
N ASP A 154 10.13 0.52 -0.81
CA ASP A 154 9.68 1.07 0.47
C ASP A 154 10.60 2.19 0.95
N ILE A 155 9.99 3.28 1.43
CA ILE A 155 10.62 4.33 2.23
C ILE A 155 9.96 4.24 3.61
N PRO A 156 10.57 3.56 4.60
CA PRO A 156 9.96 3.33 5.91
C PRO A 156 9.99 4.57 6.84
N SER A 157 10.28 5.74 6.28
CA SER A 157 10.42 7.02 6.97
C SER A 157 9.58 8.10 6.29
N LYS A 158 9.61 9.32 6.85
CA LYS A 158 8.93 10.45 6.26
C LYS A 158 9.72 11.03 5.07
N LEU A 159 9.01 11.34 3.99
CA LEU A 159 9.50 12.17 2.90
C LEU A 159 8.75 13.50 2.91
N THR A 160 9.49 14.62 2.99
CA THR A 160 8.91 15.96 2.88
C THR A 160 9.30 16.57 1.54
N LEU A 161 8.33 17.03 0.76
CA LEU A 161 8.54 17.83 -0.45
C LEU A 161 8.27 19.30 -0.15
N THR A 162 9.15 20.20 -0.61
CA THR A 162 9.00 21.65 -0.38
C THR A 162 9.63 22.43 -1.53
N GLU A 163 9.38 23.74 -1.57
CA GLU A 163 9.87 24.65 -2.62
C GLU A 163 9.48 24.21 -4.05
N GLY A 164 8.34 23.52 -4.20
CA GLY A 164 7.83 23.08 -5.50
C GLY A 164 8.35 21.71 -5.97
N ALA A 165 9.05 20.95 -5.12
CA ALA A 165 9.55 19.63 -5.51
C ALA A 165 8.40 18.67 -5.86
N ASP A 166 8.54 18.01 -7.01
CA ASP A 166 7.58 17.03 -7.50
C ASP A 166 8.04 15.61 -7.18
N LEU A 167 7.08 14.68 -7.13
CA LEU A 167 7.35 13.25 -7.00
C LEU A 167 6.63 12.49 -8.12
N THR A 168 7.39 11.73 -8.89
CA THR A 168 6.85 10.80 -9.90
C THR A 168 7.14 9.37 -9.50
N VAL A 169 6.14 8.48 -9.53
CA VAL A 169 6.34 7.03 -9.34
C VAL A 169 6.30 6.32 -10.68
N LYS A 170 7.30 5.46 -10.96
CA LYS A 170 7.39 4.67 -12.19
C LYS A 170 7.43 3.17 -11.94
N ASN A 171 6.79 2.39 -12.82
CA ASN A 171 6.96 0.94 -12.96
C ASN A 171 6.73 0.08 -11.69
N GLY A 172 5.73 0.40 -10.87
CA GLY A 172 5.41 -0.43 -9.70
C GLY A 172 4.74 0.32 -8.57
N TYR A 173 4.90 -0.22 -7.36
CA TYR A 173 4.32 0.35 -6.14
C TYR A 173 5.41 0.97 -5.27
N LEU A 174 5.28 2.25 -4.97
CA LEU A 174 6.09 2.92 -3.98
C LEU A 174 5.31 3.01 -2.66
N TYR A 175 5.84 2.40 -1.62
CA TYR A 175 5.38 2.54 -0.25
C TYR A 175 6.19 3.63 0.45
N ILE A 176 5.52 4.59 1.09
CA ILE A 176 6.16 5.62 1.92
C ILE A 176 5.45 5.61 3.28
N ASN A 177 6.20 5.75 4.38
CA ASN A 177 5.55 5.82 5.69
C ASN A 177 4.69 7.08 5.82
N ASP A 178 5.31 8.24 5.70
CA ASP A 178 4.64 9.55 5.73
C ASP A 178 5.09 10.39 4.54
N LEU A 179 4.15 11.06 3.90
CA LEU A 179 4.44 12.03 2.85
C LEU A 179 3.90 13.40 3.26
N GLU A 180 4.79 14.38 3.38
CA GLU A 180 4.42 15.75 3.69
C GLU A 180 4.76 16.69 2.54
N ILE A 181 3.83 17.55 2.18
CA ILE A 181 4.05 18.68 1.28
C ILE A 181 4.07 19.95 2.12
N ASP A 182 5.24 20.58 2.21
CA ASP A 182 5.51 21.83 2.93
C ASP A 182 6.01 22.92 1.96
N GLY A 183 5.32 23.06 0.82
CA GLY A 183 5.68 23.99 -0.24
C GLY A 183 4.52 24.24 -1.19
N ASN A 184 4.68 25.19 -2.11
CA ASN A 184 3.65 25.53 -3.08
C ASN A 184 3.95 24.93 -4.44
N GLY A 185 2.96 24.27 -5.03
CA GLY A 185 2.97 23.87 -6.44
C GLY A 185 3.45 22.44 -6.72
N SER A 186 3.74 21.63 -5.69
CA SER A 186 4.20 20.25 -5.89
C SER A 186 3.15 19.40 -6.63
N GLU A 187 3.58 18.60 -7.58
CA GLU A 187 2.80 17.60 -8.27
C GLU A 187 3.24 16.19 -7.87
N LEU A 188 2.27 15.34 -7.55
CA LEU A 188 2.44 13.90 -7.37
C LEU A 188 1.88 13.21 -8.61
N SER A 189 2.73 12.51 -9.36
CA SER A 189 2.35 11.89 -10.64
C SER A 189 2.81 10.43 -10.77
N GLY A 190 2.26 9.72 -11.75
CA GLY A 190 2.53 8.31 -12.00
C GLY A 190 2.80 8.01 -13.48
N ASP A 191 3.84 7.24 -13.77
CA ASP A 191 4.12 6.68 -15.10
C ASP A 191 4.28 5.16 -14.96
N GLY A 192 3.14 4.49 -14.93
CA GLY A 192 3.02 3.08 -14.54
C GLY A 192 3.33 2.86 -13.06
N GLY A 193 3.13 3.89 -12.23
CA GLY A 193 3.42 3.86 -10.80
C GLY A 193 2.18 4.11 -9.95
N ARG A 194 2.19 3.53 -8.74
CA ARG A 194 1.19 3.76 -7.69
C ARG A 194 1.88 4.16 -6.40
N LEU A 195 1.28 5.09 -5.68
CA LEU A 195 1.80 5.59 -4.41
C LEU A 195 0.92 5.10 -3.26
N VAL A 196 1.52 4.37 -2.32
CA VAL A 196 0.87 3.88 -1.11
C VAL A 196 1.55 4.48 0.10
N ILE A 197 0.84 5.34 0.82
CA ILE A 197 1.33 6.01 2.02
C ILE A 197 0.80 5.22 3.21
N THR A 198 1.66 4.54 3.95
CA THR A 198 1.19 3.60 4.99
C THR A 198 0.67 4.30 6.24
N ASN A 199 1.04 5.57 6.44
CA ASN A 199 0.50 6.42 7.49
C ASN A 199 -0.11 7.70 6.87
N ASP A 200 0.52 8.86 7.00
CA ASP A 200 -0.16 10.13 6.76
C ASP A 200 0.30 10.82 5.47
N LEU A 201 -0.68 11.23 4.65
CA LEU A 201 -0.50 12.25 3.61
C LEU A 201 -0.83 13.62 4.20
N THR A 202 0.17 14.49 4.33
CA THR A 202 0.01 15.84 4.89
C THR A 202 0.28 16.92 3.85
N VAL A 203 -0.62 17.88 3.69
CA VAL A 203 -0.37 19.15 3.00
C VAL A 203 -0.43 20.26 4.05
N ALA A 204 0.74 20.83 4.35
CA ALA A 204 0.91 21.77 5.44
C ALA A 204 0.10 23.08 5.24
N PRO A 205 -0.18 23.83 6.32
CA PRO A 205 -0.86 25.12 6.20
C PRO A 205 -0.13 26.09 5.26
N GLY A 206 -0.83 26.58 4.23
CA GLY A 206 -0.26 27.47 3.21
C GLY A 206 0.54 26.78 2.11
N ALA A 207 0.66 25.44 2.15
CA ALA A 207 1.22 24.63 1.07
C ALA A 207 0.14 24.25 0.05
N SER A 208 0.57 23.87 -1.15
CA SER A 208 -0.32 23.37 -2.20
C SER A 208 0.30 22.23 -2.99
N ALA A 209 -0.53 21.23 -3.30
CA ALA A 209 -0.15 20.04 -4.04
C ALA A 209 -1.23 19.64 -5.07
N THR A 210 -0.83 18.93 -6.11
CA THR A 210 -1.73 18.32 -7.10
C THR A 210 -1.46 16.83 -7.23
N ILE A 211 -2.52 16.00 -7.16
CA ILE A 211 -2.48 14.61 -7.60
C ILE A 211 -2.82 14.59 -9.09
N ALA A 212 -1.86 14.18 -9.92
CA ALA A 212 -2.02 14.13 -11.36
C ALA A 212 -3.03 13.04 -11.80
N PRO A 213 -3.68 13.18 -12.97
CA PRO A 213 -4.68 12.22 -13.47
C PRO A 213 -4.19 10.78 -13.63
N ASN A 214 -2.87 10.60 -13.76
CA ASN A 214 -2.19 9.32 -13.99
C ASN A 214 -1.67 8.66 -12.70
N LEU A 215 -1.88 9.25 -11.53
CA LEU A 215 -1.46 8.68 -10.25
C LEU A 215 -2.65 8.18 -9.45
N ILE A 216 -2.55 6.96 -8.92
CA ILE A 216 -3.44 6.46 -7.88
C ILE A 216 -2.69 6.58 -6.56
N VAL A 217 -3.31 7.23 -5.58
CA VAL A 217 -2.74 7.43 -4.25
C VAL A 217 -3.64 6.78 -3.21
N SER A 218 -3.01 6.15 -2.24
CA SER A 218 -3.70 5.63 -1.07
C SER A 218 -2.94 6.04 0.19
N CYS A 219 -3.64 6.39 1.25
CA CYS A 219 -3.06 6.76 2.54
C CYS A 219 -3.87 6.20 3.71
N ASN A 220 -3.29 6.05 4.90
CA ASN A 220 -4.10 5.73 6.07
C ASN A 220 -4.90 6.96 6.50
N SER A 221 -4.23 8.09 6.70
CA SER A 221 -4.88 9.37 7.01
C SER A 221 -4.44 10.46 6.06
N HIS A 222 -5.30 11.47 5.88
CA HIS A 222 -5.03 12.65 5.09
C HIS A 222 -5.26 13.93 5.91
N PHE A 223 -4.24 14.79 5.99
CA PHE A 223 -4.26 16.05 6.72
C PHE A 223 -4.01 17.22 5.76
N CYS A 224 -4.97 18.13 5.60
CA CYS A 224 -4.86 19.30 4.71
C CYS A 224 -5.48 20.56 5.34
N GLU A 225 -5.49 20.67 6.67
CA GLU A 225 -6.04 21.85 7.35
C GLU A 225 -5.19 23.10 7.03
N GLY A 226 -5.77 24.05 6.29
CA GLY A 226 -5.08 25.26 5.84
C GLY A 226 -4.15 25.07 4.63
N GLY A 227 -3.99 23.85 4.13
CA GLY A 227 -3.31 23.54 2.87
C GLY A 227 -4.29 23.45 1.68
N THR A 228 -3.78 23.20 0.48
CA THR A 228 -4.61 22.95 -0.72
C THR A 228 -4.15 21.70 -1.45
N LEU A 229 -4.99 20.67 -1.53
CA LEU A 229 -4.76 19.48 -2.35
C LEU A 229 -5.74 19.44 -3.52
N THR A 230 -5.24 19.55 -4.75
CA THR A 230 -6.03 19.36 -5.98
C THR A 230 -5.98 17.90 -6.38
N ILE A 231 -7.15 17.27 -6.52
CA ILE A 231 -7.26 15.84 -6.79
C ILE A 231 -7.84 15.65 -8.20
N ASN A 232 -7.01 15.24 -9.16
CA ASN A 232 -7.44 14.97 -10.54
C ASN A 232 -7.64 13.48 -10.86
N ASN A 233 -7.45 12.60 -9.87
CA ASN A 233 -7.70 11.16 -9.94
C ASN A 233 -8.10 10.62 -8.54
N ASP A 234 -8.25 9.31 -8.35
CA ASP A 234 -8.65 8.76 -7.05
C ASP A 234 -7.56 8.87 -5.96
N VAL A 235 -8.00 9.26 -4.75
CA VAL A 235 -7.25 9.14 -3.49
C VAL A 235 -8.06 8.32 -2.49
N TYR A 236 -7.50 7.20 -2.01
CA TYR A 236 -8.16 6.30 -1.05
C TYR A 236 -7.60 6.52 0.37
N TYR A 237 -8.45 6.62 1.40
CA TYR A 237 -7.98 6.78 2.79
C TYR A 237 -8.91 6.21 3.88
N TYR A 238 -8.36 5.97 5.07
CA TYR A 238 -9.03 5.35 6.23
C TYR A 238 -9.17 6.35 7.41
N ASP A 239 -10.18 7.21 7.39
CA ASP A 239 -10.39 8.18 8.48
C ASP A 239 -11.17 7.56 9.67
N TYR A 240 -10.55 7.53 10.86
CA TYR A 240 -11.15 7.00 12.08
C TYR A 240 -12.03 8.05 12.81
N PHE A 241 -11.92 9.34 12.50
CA PHE A 241 -12.67 10.40 13.19
C PHE A 241 -13.19 11.49 12.25
N PRO A 242 -14.50 11.52 11.94
CA PRO A 242 -15.08 12.60 11.14
C PRO A 242 -15.00 13.94 11.91
N SER A 243 -14.12 14.84 11.46
CA SER A 243 -14.05 16.23 11.92
C SER A 243 -15.01 17.12 11.12
N PRO A 244 -15.81 17.99 11.75
CA PRO A 244 -16.82 18.81 11.07
C PRO A 244 -16.26 19.97 10.20
N ASN A 245 -14.94 20.16 10.15
CA ASN A 245 -14.31 21.33 9.49
C ASN A 245 -13.45 21.00 8.26
N HIS A 246 -13.49 19.79 7.72
CA HIS A 246 -12.69 19.43 6.54
C HIS A 246 -13.53 19.35 5.26
N TYR A 247 -13.25 20.25 4.31
CA TYR A 247 -13.70 20.15 2.92
C TYR A 247 -12.63 19.39 2.12
N ALA A 248 -12.72 18.06 2.05
CA ALA A 248 -12.07 17.27 1.01
C ALA A 248 -12.76 15.90 0.85
N ILE A 249 -12.66 15.38 -0.37
CA ILE A 249 -13.46 14.33 -0.99
C ILE A 249 -13.32 12.98 -0.26
N TYR A 250 -14.47 12.43 0.10
CA TYR A 250 -14.68 11.15 0.78
C TYR A 250 -14.51 9.97 -0.19
N VAL A 251 -13.59 9.03 0.07
CA VAL A 251 -13.73 7.65 -0.43
C VAL A 251 -13.55 6.68 0.74
N PRO A 252 -14.52 5.79 0.98
CA PRO A 252 -15.00 5.57 2.34
C PRO A 252 -14.79 4.14 2.81
N PHE A 253 -15.25 3.86 4.03
CA PHE A 253 -15.80 2.55 4.40
C PHE A 253 -16.59 1.84 3.25
N ALA A 254 -17.14 2.59 2.28
CA ALA A 254 -17.84 2.08 1.10
C ALA A 254 -16.96 1.47 -0.03
N ALA A 255 -15.63 1.49 0.09
CA ALA A 255 -14.72 0.77 -0.82
C ALA A 255 -14.47 -0.68 -0.38
N GLN A 256 -14.65 -0.97 0.91
CA GLN A 256 -14.62 -2.35 1.41
C GLN A 256 -15.84 -3.13 0.92
N VAL A 257 -15.68 -4.45 0.80
CA VAL A 257 -16.82 -5.34 0.52
C VAL A 257 -17.62 -5.49 1.82
N GLY A 258 -18.96 -5.35 1.74
CA GLY A 258 -19.82 -5.48 2.92
C GLY A 258 -19.70 -6.87 3.57
N TYR A 259 -19.71 -6.90 4.91
CA TYR A 259 -19.64 -8.13 5.73
C TYR A 259 -18.40 -9.00 5.48
N SER A 260 -17.29 -8.37 5.10
CA SER A 260 -16.01 -9.04 4.89
C SER A 260 -15.31 -9.44 6.20
N ASP A 261 -15.80 -8.90 7.32
CA ASP A 261 -15.48 -9.36 8.67
C ASP A 261 -16.16 -10.69 9.04
N PHE A 262 -17.16 -11.13 8.27
CA PHE A 262 -17.95 -12.32 8.56
C PHE A 262 -18.58 -12.34 9.96
N ASP A 263 -18.89 -11.18 10.53
CA ASP A 263 -19.56 -11.08 11.84
C ASP A 263 -21.09 -11.29 11.73
N TYR A 264 -21.66 -11.04 10.54
CA TYR A 264 -23.11 -11.02 10.31
C TYR A 264 -23.57 -12.15 9.40
N TRP A 265 -24.49 -12.96 9.91
CA TRP A 265 -25.08 -14.10 9.23
C TRP A 265 -26.58 -14.18 9.51
N TYR A 266 -27.33 -14.68 8.53
CA TYR A 266 -28.75 -14.97 8.66
C TYR A 266 -29.11 -16.29 7.98
N VAL A 267 -30.28 -16.83 8.33
CA VAL A 267 -30.79 -18.08 7.74
C VAL A 267 -32.08 -17.81 7.00
N LYS A 268 -32.12 -18.19 5.71
CA LYS A 268 -33.31 -18.10 4.87
C LYS A 268 -33.56 -19.41 4.14
N ASN A 269 -34.77 -19.96 4.28
CA ASN A 269 -35.16 -21.24 3.68
C ASN A 269 -34.13 -22.37 3.97
N GLY A 270 -33.57 -22.40 5.19
CA GLY A 270 -32.55 -23.39 5.59
C GLY A 270 -31.12 -23.11 5.08
N SER A 271 -30.92 -22.11 4.20
CA SER A 271 -29.59 -21.66 3.75
C SER A 271 -28.99 -20.68 4.76
N CYS A 272 -27.75 -20.93 5.19
CA CYS A 272 -26.93 -19.99 5.93
C CYS A 272 -26.27 -19.00 4.96
N LEU A 273 -26.47 -17.70 5.18
CA LEU A 273 -26.12 -16.60 4.28
C LEU A 273 -25.35 -15.52 5.05
N ILE A 274 -24.45 -14.83 4.35
CA ILE A 274 -23.62 -13.75 4.91
C ILE A 274 -24.36 -12.42 4.70
N GLY A 275 -24.50 -11.64 5.77
CA GLY A 275 -25.23 -10.37 5.78
C GLY A 275 -26.10 -10.21 7.02
N MET A 276 -26.76 -9.05 7.13
CA MET A 276 -27.77 -8.79 8.15
C MET A 276 -29.14 -9.33 7.74
N ASP A 277 -29.50 -9.23 6.46
CA ASP A 277 -30.81 -9.67 5.96
C ASP A 277 -30.84 -9.95 4.44
N ASP A 278 -32.05 -10.22 3.92
CA ASP A 278 -32.34 -10.56 2.52
C ASP A 278 -31.94 -9.46 1.50
N SER A 279 -31.61 -8.23 1.93
CA SER A 279 -31.17 -7.15 1.04
C SER A 279 -29.69 -7.25 0.65
N ASP A 280 -28.91 -8.05 1.38
CA ASP A 280 -27.47 -8.18 1.16
C ASP A 280 -27.15 -9.15 0.01
N THR A 281 -26.23 -8.72 -0.87
CA THR A 281 -25.94 -9.40 -2.14
C THR A 281 -24.44 -9.48 -2.47
N TYR A 282 -23.58 -9.19 -1.49
CA TYR A 282 -22.13 -9.16 -1.71
C TYR A 282 -21.54 -10.56 -1.86
N TRP A 283 -21.97 -11.51 -1.02
CA TRP A 283 -21.37 -12.84 -0.89
C TRP A 283 -22.35 -13.96 -1.23
N GLY A 284 -21.91 -14.86 -2.10
CA GLY A 284 -22.57 -16.12 -2.44
C GLY A 284 -21.83 -17.32 -1.86
N THR A 285 -22.55 -18.41 -1.67
CA THR A 285 -22.01 -19.72 -1.27
C THR A 285 -22.74 -20.83 -2.03
N ARG A 286 -22.28 -22.08 -1.94
CA ARG A 286 -23.03 -23.23 -2.48
C ARG A 286 -24.26 -23.61 -1.66
N ASN A 287 -24.51 -22.98 -0.51
CA ASN A 287 -25.71 -23.24 0.27
C ASN A 287 -26.98 -22.80 -0.49
N GLY A 288 -26.87 -21.78 -1.32
CA GLY A 288 -27.98 -21.13 -2.00
C GLY A 288 -27.95 -19.60 -1.83
N ASN A 289 -29.07 -18.96 -2.13
CA ASN A 289 -29.33 -17.55 -1.88
C ASN A 289 -30.71 -17.38 -1.20
N ARG A 290 -31.19 -16.14 -1.05
CA ARG A 290 -32.49 -15.82 -0.40
C ARG A 290 -33.73 -16.40 -1.11
N VAL A 291 -33.62 -16.76 -2.39
CA VAL A 291 -34.68 -17.29 -3.26
C VAL A 291 -34.47 -18.76 -3.58
N THR A 292 -33.28 -19.12 -4.07
CA THR A 292 -32.91 -20.44 -4.57
C THR A 292 -32.05 -21.18 -3.55
N GLN A 293 -32.43 -22.41 -3.19
CA GLN A 293 -31.60 -23.27 -2.35
C GLN A 293 -30.57 -24.01 -3.22
N GLY A 294 -29.34 -24.12 -2.71
CA GLY A 294 -28.28 -24.96 -3.26
C GLY A 294 -28.17 -26.24 -2.43
N THR A 295 -27.02 -26.49 -1.83
CA THR A 295 -26.80 -27.66 -0.95
C THR A 295 -27.73 -27.67 0.27
N SER A 296 -28.28 -26.52 0.66
CA SER A 296 -29.22 -26.42 1.78
C SER A 296 -30.54 -27.15 1.52
N ALA A 297 -30.94 -27.32 0.25
CA ALA A 297 -32.10 -28.13 -0.14
C ALA A 297 -31.94 -29.60 0.27
N PHE A 298 -30.70 -30.07 0.37
CA PHE A 298 -30.32 -31.40 0.79
C PHE A 298 -29.96 -31.47 2.29
N GLY A 299 -30.10 -30.36 3.03
CA GLY A 299 -29.79 -30.28 4.46
C GLY A 299 -28.33 -29.94 4.79
N TYR A 300 -27.53 -29.52 3.81
CA TYR A 300 -26.10 -29.23 3.99
C TYR A 300 -25.80 -27.73 3.83
N ASN A 301 -25.31 -27.11 4.90
CA ASN A 301 -24.68 -25.79 4.85
C ASN A 301 -23.16 -25.98 4.94
N LEU A 302 -22.51 -25.98 3.77
CA LEU A 302 -21.08 -26.22 3.62
C LEU A 302 -20.25 -25.00 4.04
N THR A 303 -20.83 -23.81 3.93
CA THR A 303 -20.26 -22.54 4.41
C THR A 303 -21.16 -21.97 5.50
N LYS A 304 -20.66 -21.61 6.68
CA LYS A 304 -21.49 -21.07 7.76
C LYS A 304 -20.68 -20.30 8.79
N ASP A 305 -21.36 -19.63 9.71
CA ASP A 305 -20.73 -18.96 10.83
C ASP A 305 -20.02 -19.94 11.78
N THR A 306 -19.00 -19.44 12.47
CA THR A 306 -18.32 -20.13 13.57
C THR A 306 -17.96 -19.15 14.69
N THR A 307 -17.72 -19.68 15.89
CA THR A 307 -17.17 -18.94 17.04
C THR A 307 -15.68 -19.23 17.25
N TYR A 308 -15.02 -19.87 16.29
CA TYR A 308 -13.57 -19.96 16.22
C TYR A 308 -13.06 -18.73 15.48
N LEU A 309 -12.48 -17.78 16.22
CA LEU A 309 -12.24 -16.41 15.77
C LEU A 309 -10.74 -16.11 15.68
N SER A 310 -10.38 -15.17 14.81
CA SER A 310 -9.02 -14.67 14.73
C SER A 310 -8.64 -13.83 15.98
N PRO A 311 -7.33 -13.58 16.22
CA PRO A 311 -6.87 -12.85 17.41
C PRO A 311 -7.27 -11.37 17.51
N SER A 312 -7.91 -10.79 16.49
CA SER A 312 -7.93 -9.34 16.27
C SER A 312 -9.14 -8.57 16.83
N ARG A 313 -10.02 -9.11 17.70
CA ARG A 313 -11.31 -8.43 18.01
C ARG A 313 -11.71 -8.21 19.48
N PHE A 314 -12.38 -7.07 19.70
CA PHE A 314 -13.01 -6.58 20.94
C PHE A 314 -14.52 -6.25 20.71
N ASN A 315 -15.38 -7.22 20.37
CA ASN A 315 -16.84 -6.98 20.24
C ASN A 315 -17.66 -8.20 20.73
N THR A 316 -18.97 -8.03 20.97
CA THR A 316 -19.87 -9.00 21.62
C THR A 316 -20.67 -9.90 20.67
N ASN A 317 -20.74 -9.60 19.37
CA ASN A 317 -21.39 -10.42 18.33
C ASN A 317 -20.39 -10.87 17.24
N ILE A 318 -19.25 -11.38 17.67
CA ILE A 318 -18.16 -11.76 16.76
C ILE A 318 -18.31 -13.19 16.22
N LYS A 319 -18.21 -13.34 14.90
CA LYS A 319 -18.26 -14.60 14.14
C LYS A 319 -17.11 -14.62 13.13
N ALA A 320 -16.91 -15.78 12.51
CA ALA A 320 -16.04 -15.93 11.36
C ALA A 320 -16.69 -16.88 10.34
N CYS A 321 -16.08 -17.02 9.17
CA CYS A 321 -16.54 -17.93 8.13
C CYS A 321 -15.87 -19.29 8.27
N MET A 322 -16.65 -20.38 8.35
CA MET A 322 -16.17 -21.75 8.22
C MET A 322 -16.67 -22.35 6.92
N ILE A 323 -15.74 -22.83 6.10
CA ILE A 323 -15.97 -23.44 4.79
C ILE A 323 -15.50 -24.89 4.86
N LYS A 324 -16.40 -25.84 4.60
CA LYS A 324 -16.13 -27.26 4.70
C LYS A 324 -16.69 -28.04 3.51
N SER A 325 -15.84 -28.86 2.89
CA SER A 325 -16.23 -29.81 1.85
C SER A 325 -16.91 -31.03 2.46
N ALA A 326 -17.90 -31.60 1.78
CA ALA A 326 -18.62 -32.78 2.26
C ALA A 326 -19.20 -33.62 1.12
N ASN A 327 -19.52 -34.88 1.43
CA ASN A 327 -20.42 -35.69 0.63
C ASN A 327 -21.87 -35.35 1.01
N ILE A 328 -22.66 -34.89 0.06
CA ILE A 328 -24.08 -34.63 0.22
C ILE A 328 -24.90 -35.82 -0.26
N ASP A 329 -26.03 -36.09 0.39
CA ASP A 329 -26.96 -37.14 -0.03
C ASP A 329 -27.95 -36.56 -1.06
N VAL A 330 -27.84 -36.99 -2.31
CA VAL A 330 -28.70 -36.59 -3.44
C VAL A 330 -29.66 -37.71 -3.81
N SER A 331 -30.92 -37.38 -4.09
CA SER A 331 -31.91 -38.40 -4.48
C SER A 331 -31.83 -38.69 -5.98
N GLY A 332 -31.34 -39.87 -6.35
CA GLY A 332 -31.26 -40.36 -7.72
C GLY A 332 -32.35 -41.37 -8.08
N SER A 333 -32.42 -41.77 -9.34
CA SER A 333 -33.40 -42.75 -9.85
C SER A 333 -33.26 -44.15 -9.24
N GLN A 334 -32.14 -44.44 -8.57
CA GLN A 334 -31.85 -45.74 -7.93
C GLN A 334 -31.72 -45.67 -6.39
N GLY A 335 -32.00 -44.51 -5.77
CA GLY A 335 -31.88 -44.29 -4.33
C GLY A 335 -31.05 -43.04 -3.99
N SER A 336 -30.66 -42.90 -2.72
CA SER A 336 -29.74 -41.83 -2.30
C SER A 336 -28.32 -42.13 -2.77
N GLU A 337 -27.76 -41.26 -3.60
CA GLU A 337 -26.37 -41.26 -4.04
C GLU A 337 -25.58 -40.21 -3.24
N LYS A 338 -24.28 -40.43 -3.06
CA LYS A 338 -23.39 -39.47 -2.40
C LYS A 338 -22.63 -38.69 -3.44
N GLU A 339 -22.65 -37.37 -3.30
CA GLU A 339 -21.91 -36.49 -4.19
C GLU A 339 -20.97 -35.59 -3.40
N PHE A 340 -19.70 -35.55 -3.80
CA PHE A 340 -18.73 -34.64 -3.21
C PHE A 340 -18.98 -33.21 -3.67
N VAL A 341 -19.15 -32.30 -2.71
CA VAL A 341 -19.31 -30.87 -2.97
C VAL A 341 -18.35 -30.10 -2.08
N ALA A 342 -17.50 -29.29 -2.70
CA ALA A 342 -16.60 -28.42 -1.97
C ALA A 342 -17.32 -27.22 -1.37
N GLY A 343 -16.98 -26.89 -0.12
CA GLY A 343 -17.41 -25.64 0.50
C GLY A 343 -16.78 -24.46 -0.24
N SER A 344 -17.53 -23.37 -0.40
CA SER A 344 -17.01 -22.15 -1.01
C SER A 344 -17.75 -20.89 -0.56
N VAL A 345 -17.04 -19.77 -0.63
CA VAL A 345 -17.57 -18.42 -0.50
C VAL A 345 -17.00 -17.56 -1.63
N TYR A 346 -17.80 -16.69 -2.22
CA TYR A 346 -17.36 -15.85 -3.32
C TYR A 346 -18.16 -14.56 -3.38
N THR A 347 -17.58 -13.48 -3.89
CA THR A 347 -18.35 -12.27 -4.20
C THR A 347 -19.23 -12.51 -5.41
N GLY A 348 -20.54 -12.33 -5.27
CA GLY A 348 -21.52 -12.58 -6.33
C GLY A 348 -22.73 -13.37 -5.85
N THR A 349 -23.38 -14.10 -6.75
CA THR A 349 -24.67 -14.76 -6.49
C THR A 349 -24.67 -16.22 -6.92
N PHE A 350 -25.24 -17.08 -6.07
CA PHE A 350 -25.65 -18.42 -6.49
C PHE A 350 -26.89 -18.28 -7.38
N GLU A 351 -26.96 -18.99 -8.50
CA GLU A 351 -28.09 -18.90 -9.43
C GLU A 351 -29.04 -20.10 -9.23
N ASP A 352 -28.57 -21.30 -9.59
CA ASP A 352 -29.36 -22.53 -9.52
C ASP A 352 -28.49 -23.80 -9.42
N VAL A 353 -29.17 -24.91 -9.15
CA VAL A 353 -28.65 -26.28 -9.28
C VAL A 353 -29.12 -26.81 -10.63
N SER A 354 -28.21 -27.34 -11.44
CA SER A 354 -28.57 -28.02 -12.67
C SER A 354 -28.84 -29.51 -12.41
N ALA A 355 -29.85 -30.05 -13.10
CA ALA A 355 -30.30 -31.43 -12.94
C ALA A 355 -29.41 -32.44 -13.72
N SER A 356 -28.09 -32.29 -13.63
CA SER A 356 -27.10 -33.23 -14.16
C SER A 356 -26.80 -34.35 -13.16
N ASN A 357 -26.02 -35.36 -13.57
CA ASN A 357 -25.46 -36.37 -12.66
C ASN A 357 -23.94 -36.52 -12.92
N PRO A 358 -23.05 -36.07 -12.03
CA PRO A 358 -23.33 -35.40 -10.75
C PRO A 358 -24.07 -34.05 -10.91
N LEU A 359 -24.70 -33.55 -9.84
CA LEU A 359 -25.38 -32.26 -9.84
C LEU A 359 -24.41 -31.13 -10.18
N GLY A 360 -24.83 -30.27 -11.10
CA GLY A 360 -24.11 -29.06 -11.40
C GLY A 360 -24.68 -27.88 -10.62
N ALA A 361 -23.93 -26.80 -10.60
CA ALA A 361 -24.35 -25.53 -10.03
C ALA A 361 -23.93 -24.39 -10.94
N ARG A 362 -24.80 -23.39 -11.06
CA ARG A 362 -24.51 -22.13 -11.75
C ARG A 362 -24.44 -21.00 -10.75
N MET A 363 -23.50 -20.09 -10.99
CA MET A 363 -23.21 -18.97 -10.12
C MET A 363 -22.67 -17.80 -10.93
N THR A 364 -22.93 -16.59 -10.47
CA THR A 364 -22.36 -15.36 -11.02
C THR A 364 -21.26 -14.88 -10.10
N PHE A 365 -20.04 -14.79 -10.60
CA PHE A 365 -18.88 -14.30 -9.87
C PHE A 365 -18.62 -12.84 -10.23
N GLY A 366 -18.39 -12.03 -9.21
CA GLY A 366 -18.05 -10.62 -9.33
C GLY A 366 -19.17 -9.70 -8.84
N ILE A 367 -18.80 -8.69 -8.08
CA ILE A 367 -19.67 -7.55 -7.72
C ILE A 367 -19.06 -6.26 -8.29
N PRO A 368 -19.86 -5.21 -8.58
CA PRO A 368 -19.30 -3.95 -9.06
C PRO A 368 -18.23 -3.41 -8.10
N SER A 369 -17.01 -3.17 -8.59
CA SER A 369 -15.93 -2.57 -7.80
C SER A 369 -16.08 -1.05 -7.66
N LYS A 370 -17.05 -0.46 -8.36
CA LYS A 370 -17.31 0.99 -8.43
C LYS A 370 -16.11 1.79 -8.95
N GLY A 371 -15.28 1.16 -9.77
CA GLY A 371 -14.05 1.78 -10.29
C GLY A 371 -12.87 1.71 -9.32
N HIS A 372 -13.05 1.19 -8.10
CA HIS A 372 -11.97 1.14 -7.12
C HIS A 372 -10.85 0.16 -7.53
N LEU A 373 -9.61 0.55 -7.24
CA LEU A 373 -8.39 -0.12 -7.72
C LEU A 373 -7.50 -0.65 -6.58
N PRO A 374 -7.89 -1.71 -5.85
CA PRO A 374 -7.13 -2.22 -4.72
C PRO A 374 -5.76 -2.76 -5.13
N VAL A 375 -4.78 -2.66 -4.25
CA VAL A 375 -3.40 -3.18 -4.44
C VAL A 375 -3.14 -4.46 -3.64
N ALA A 376 -3.95 -4.77 -2.64
CA ALA A 376 -3.90 -6.05 -1.92
C ALA A 376 -5.26 -6.45 -1.30
N LEU A 377 -5.37 -7.73 -0.93
CA LEU A 377 -6.36 -8.27 -0.01
C LEU A 377 -5.62 -8.79 1.23
N THR A 378 -6.04 -8.37 2.41
CA THR A 378 -5.56 -8.87 3.69
C THR A 378 -6.67 -9.58 4.46
N GLY A 379 -6.30 -10.34 5.47
CA GLY A 379 -7.22 -10.97 6.40
C GLY A 379 -6.55 -12.07 7.20
N TYR A 380 -7.35 -12.96 7.79
CA TYR A 380 -6.87 -14.15 8.51
C TYR A 380 -7.47 -15.41 7.92
N TYR A 381 -6.67 -16.49 7.92
CA TYR A 381 -7.13 -17.82 7.55
C TYR A 381 -6.59 -18.90 8.49
N ASP A 382 -7.35 -19.96 8.71
CA ASP A 382 -6.87 -21.23 9.28
C ASP A 382 -7.31 -22.36 8.34
N TYR A 383 -6.36 -23.07 7.76
CA TYR A 383 -6.63 -24.21 6.90
C TYR A 383 -6.22 -25.53 7.56
N ARG A 384 -7.18 -26.45 7.60
CA ARG A 384 -7.03 -27.80 8.15
C ARG A 384 -7.24 -28.80 7.01
N PRO A 385 -6.17 -29.18 6.28
CA PRO A 385 -6.27 -30.11 5.16
C PRO A 385 -6.65 -31.52 5.62
N GLY A 386 -7.52 -32.18 4.85
CA GLY A 386 -7.70 -33.62 4.93
C GLY A 386 -6.91 -34.37 3.85
N THR A 387 -6.80 -35.69 3.98
CA THR A 387 -6.42 -36.54 2.84
C THR A 387 -7.59 -36.56 1.87
N ILE A 388 -7.33 -36.31 0.58
CA ILE A 388 -8.34 -36.42 -0.48
C ILE A 388 -8.98 -37.81 -0.39
N ASP A 389 -10.30 -37.85 -0.24
CA ASP A 389 -11.10 -39.07 -0.12
C ASP A 389 -12.12 -39.21 -1.27
N CYS A 390 -12.17 -38.22 -2.16
CA CYS A 390 -12.94 -38.23 -3.38
C CYS A 390 -12.12 -37.71 -4.58
N ILE A 391 -12.17 -38.43 -5.71
CA ILE A 391 -11.59 -37.98 -6.99
C ILE A 391 -12.63 -38.21 -8.09
N ASN A 392 -13.04 -37.14 -8.77
CA ASN A 392 -14.07 -37.16 -9.81
C ASN A 392 -15.39 -37.80 -9.33
N ASN A 393 -15.84 -37.43 -8.12
CA ASN A 393 -17.03 -37.98 -7.47
C ASN A 393 -16.97 -39.48 -7.14
N GLU A 394 -15.80 -40.11 -7.22
CA GLU A 394 -15.59 -41.50 -6.83
C GLU A 394 -14.79 -41.58 -5.52
N ASN A 395 -15.18 -42.49 -4.63
CA ASN A 395 -14.46 -42.74 -3.36
C ASN A 395 -13.06 -43.27 -3.65
N LYS A 396 -12.08 -42.37 -3.67
CA LYS A 396 -10.69 -42.62 -4.05
C LYS A 396 -9.78 -41.78 -3.16
N THR A 397 -8.75 -42.40 -2.63
CA THR A 397 -7.75 -41.70 -1.82
C THR A 397 -6.72 -41.02 -2.71
N GLY A 398 -6.43 -39.75 -2.45
CA GLY A 398 -5.40 -38.97 -3.11
C GLY A 398 -4.31 -38.48 -2.14
N GLY A 399 -3.65 -37.39 -2.49
CA GLY A 399 -2.70 -36.69 -1.62
C GLY A 399 -3.41 -35.85 -0.55
N THR A 400 -2.66 -34.93 0.03
CA THR A 400 -3.22 -33.86 0.88
C THR A 400 -4.07 -32.92 0.02
N ASP A 401 -5.27 -32.60 0.47
CA ASP A 401 -6.15 -31.63 -0.19
C ASP A 401 -5.66 -30.19 0.03
N SER A 402 -6.04 -29.28 -0.85
CA SER A 402 -5.58 -27.89 -0.82
C SER A 402 -6.73 -26.90 -0.78
N MET A 403 -6.60 -25.85 0.03
CA MET A 403 -7.45 -24.67 -0.07
C MET A 403 -7.04 -23.79 -1.24
N ASP A 404 -7.95 -22.90 -1.62
CA ASP A 404 -7.68 -21.84 -2.57
C ASP A 404 -8.42 -20.56 -2.16
N LEU A 405 -7.73 -19.43 -2.22
CA LEU A 405 -8.25 -18.08 -2.00
C LEU A 405 -7.65 -17.17 -3.06
N TYR A 406 -8.47 -16.48 -3.85
CA TYR A 406 -7.98 -15.47 -4.78
C TYR A 406 -8.84 -14.22 -4.81
N ILE A 407 -8.19 -13.13 -5.20
CA ILE A 407 -8.79 -11.87 -5.56
C ILE A 407 -8.47 -11.56 -7.02
N ALA A 408 -9.45 -11.04 -7.75
CA ALA A 408 -9.25 -10.51 -9.08
C ALA A 408 -10.14 -9.29 -9.34
N LEU A 409 -9.65 -8.39 -10.17
CA LEU A 409 -10.41 -7.28 -10.74
C LEU A 409 -10.64 -7.58 -12.22
N ALA A 410 -11.88 -7.48 -12.66
CA ALA A 410 -12.30 -7.87 -14.00
C ALA A 410 -13.13 -6.80 -14.71
N THR A 411 -13.16 -6.81 -16.03
CA THR A 411 -13.99 -5.92 -16.86
C THR A 411 -15.42 -6.45 -17.06
N LYS A 412 -15.74 -7.63 -16.51
CA LYS A 412 -17.07 -8.23 -16.54
C LYS A 412 -17.29 -9.17 -15.36
N GLN A 413 -18.56 -9.49 -15.07
CA GLN A 413 -18.91 -10.64 -14.24
C GLN A 413 -18.71 -11.95 -15.01
N TYR A 414 -18.56 -13.04 -14.26
CA TYR A 414 -18.40 -14.39 -14.81
C TYR A 414 -19.59 -15.25 -14.46
N SER A 415 -20.26 -15.80 -15.46
CA SER A 415 -21.22 -16.88 -15.26
C SER A 415 -20.47 -18.21 -15.21
N VAL A 416 -20.31 -18.75 -14.01
CA VAL A 416 -19.62 -20.00 -13.73
C VAL A 416 -20.62 -21.14 -13.72
N ASP A 417 -20.27 -22.22 -14.40
CA ASP A 417 -21.01 -23.47 -14.50
C ASP A 417 -20.07 -24.62 -14.15
N THR A 418 -20.40 -25.37 -13.10
CA THR A 418 -19.55 -26.50 -12.66
C THR A 418 -19.53 -27.65 -13.65
N GLU A 419 -20.52 -27.75 -14.55
CA GLU A 419 -20.51 -28.74 -15.63
C GLU A 419 -19.57 -28.34 -16.78
N ASN A 420 -19.15 -27.07 -16.83
CA ASN A 420 -18.22 -26.56 -17.81
C ASN A 420 -17.07 -25.79 -17.11
N PRO A 421 -16.01 -26.50 -16.68
CA PRO A 421 -14.89 -25.89 -15.96
C PRO A 421 -14.22 -24.71 -16.68
N ALA A 422 -14.34 -24.62 -18.02
CA ALA A 422 -13.78 -23.51 -18.79
C ALA A 422 -14.50 -22.16 -18.55
N THR A 423 -15.67 -22.17 -17.91
CA THR A 423 -16.37 -20.95 -17.48
C THR A 423 -15.78 -20.34 -16.21
N TYR A 424 -14.91 -21.07 -15.51
CA TYR A 424 -14.37 -20.65 -14.24
C TYR A 424 -13.05 -19.87 -14.43
N PRO A 425 -12.98 -18.56 -14.10
CA PRO A 425 -11.79 -17.75 -14.35
C PRO A 425 -10.57 -18.14 -13.51
N GLY A 426 -10.73 -18.97 -12.48
CA GLY A 426 -9.69 -19.35 -11.52
C GLY A 426 -9.39 -20.86 -11.44
N GLY A 427 -9.86 -21.66 -12.41
CA GLY A 427 -9.79 -23.13 -12.34
C GLY A 427 -8.38 -23.69 -12.18
N SER A 428 -7.39 -23.03 -12.79
CA SER A 428 -5.98 -23.39 -12.74
C SER A 428 -5.13 -22.17 -12.34
N SER A 429 -3.89 -22.41 -11.90
CA SER A 429 -2.99 -21.34 -11.42
C SER A 429 -2.70 -20.25 -12.45
N GLY A 430 -2.77 -20.56 -13.75
CA GLY A 430 -2.53 -19.61 -14.85
C GLY A 430 -3.78 -18.93 -15.42
N ASP A 431 -4.98 -19.31 -14.98
CA ASP A 431 -6.21 -18.86 -15.64
C ASP A 431 -6.44 -17.36 -15.44
N LEU A 432 -6.27 -16.85 -14.20
CA LEU A 432 -6.38 -15.42 -13.91
C LEU A 432 -5.38 -14.58 -14.71
N ALA A 433 -4.14 -15.07 -14.84
CA ALA A 433 -3.09 -14.38 -15.59
C ALA A 433 -3.37 -14.35 -17.11
N SER A 434 -3.93 -15.42 -17.66
CA SER A 434 -4.19 -15.57 -19.09
C SER A 434 -5.53 -14.98 -19.55
N ASP A 435 -6.51 -14.79 -18.65
CA ASP A 435 -7.82 -14.25 -19.03
C ASP A 435 -7.74 -12.76 -19.42
N PRO A 436 -8.12 -12.38 -20.65
CA PRO A 436 -8.04 -11.00 -21.13
C PRO A 436 -9.02 -10.03 -20.44
N ASN A 437 -10.01 -10.53 -19.69
CA ASN A 437 -10.95 -9.69 -18.96
C ASN A 437 -10.50 -9.45 -17.50
N ILE A 438 -9.48 -10.16 -17.03
CA ILE A 438 -8.88 -9.94 -15.71
C ILE A 438 -7.79 -8.87 -15.87
N VAL A 439 -7.92 -7.76 -15.14
CA VAL A 439 -6.97 -6.63 -15.17
C VAL A 439 -5.93 -6.73 -14.06
N ALA A 440 -6.32 -7.29 -12.91
CA ALA A 440 -5.43 -7.49 -11.78
C ALA A 440 -5.83 -8.73 -10.98
N TYR A 441 -4.87 -9.43 -10.36
CA TYR A 441 -5.13 -10.66 -9.64
C TYR A 441 -4.07 -11.00 -8.58
N GLY A 442 -4.46 -11.78 -7.57
CA GLY A 442 -3.56 -12.40 -6.60
C GLY A 442 -4.20 -13.66 -6.02
N ARG A 443 -3.40 -14.66 -5.63
CA ARG A 443 -3.90 -15.99 -5.22
C ARG A 443 -3.02 -16.64 -4.16
N LEU A 444 -3.66 -17.14 -3.12
CA LEU A 444 -3.13 -18.03 -2.10
C LEU A 444 -3.70 -19.44 -2.31
N THR A 445 -2.84 -20.41 -2.60
CA THR A 445 -3.18 -21.83 -2.62
C THR A 445 -2.28 -22.53 -1.61
N SER A 446 -2.84 -23.37 -0.73
CA SER A 446 -2.03 -24.09 0.25
C SER A 446 -2.58 -25.49 0.53
N SER A 447 -1.67 -26.47 0.61
CA SER A 447 -1.92 -27.81 1.17
C SER A 447 -1.48 -27.92 2.63
N GLU A 448 -0.85 -26.89 3.18
CA GLU A 448 -0.23 -26.93 4.49
C GLU A 448 -1.24 -26.61 5.59
N ALA A 449 -1.18 -27.38 6.66
CA ALA A 449 -1.97 -27.13 7.85
C ALA A 449 -1.41 -25.91 8.61
N THR A 450 -2.29 -25.01 9.00
CA THR A 450 -1.98 -23.96 9.97
C THR A 450 -2.20 -24.48 11.39
N SER A 451 -1.50 -23.91 12.37
CA SER A 451 -1.71 -24.26 13.79
C SER A 451 -2.89 -23.51 14.42
N ASP A 452 -3.12 -22.28 13.97
CA ASP A 452 -4.21 -21.38 14.31
C ASP A 452 -4.35 -20.33 13.17
N TYR A 453 -5.26 -19.37 13.30
CA TYR A 453 -5.39 -18.25 12.35
C TYR A 453 -4.04 -17.57 12.07
N GLN A 454 -3.66 -17.55 10.80
CA GLN A 454 -2.51 -16.83 10.29
C GLN A 454 -2.99 -15.61 9.50
N SER A 455 -2.37 -14.46 9.73
CA SER A 455 -2.63 -13.27 8.93
C SER A 455 -2.01 -13.41 7.54
N PHE A 456 -2.66 -12.88 6.52
CA PHE A 456 -2.13 -12.92 5.16
C PHE A 456 -2.25 -11.56 4.47
N ARG A 457 -1.43 -11.39 3.45
CA ARG A 457 -1.53 -10.30 2.47
C ARG A 457 -1.32 -10.87 1.08
N ILE A 458 -2.36 -10.83 0.25
CA ILE A 458 -2.32 -11.18 -1.16
C ILE A 458 -2.29 -9.90 -1.97
N GLU A 459 -1.17 -9.63 -2.61
CA GLU A 459 -1.07 -8.46 -3.45
C GLU A 459 -1.54 -8.71 -4.86
N LEU A 460 -2.14 -7.68 -5.45
CA LEU A 460 -2.63 -7.76 -6.81
C LEU A 460 -1.50 -7.45 -7.79
N THR A 461 -1.31 -8.36 -8.73
CA THR A 461 -0.54 -8.13 -9.94
C THR A 461 -1.44 -7.44 -10.97
N TYR A 462 -1.20 -6.16 -11.23
CA TYR A 462 -1.84 -5.47 -12.35
C TYR A 462 -1.12 -5.82 -13.64
N LYS A 463 -1.86 -6.26 -14.67
CA LYS A 463 -1.29 -6.64 -15.97
C LYS A 463 -0.78 -5.43 -16.75
N ASP A 464 -1.41 -4.28 -16.52
CA ASP A 464 -1.00 -2.99 -17.04
C ASP A 464 -0.89 -2.01 -15.87
N ASN A 465 0.32 -1.50 -15.63
CA ASN A 465 0.57 -0.55 -14.55
C ASN A 465 -0.07 0.82 -14.80
N ASN A 466 -0.35 1.16 -16.06
CA ASN A 466 -1.02 2.39 -16.48
C ASN A 466 -2.54 2.23 -16.62
N PHE A 467 -3.09 1.14 -16.10
CA PHE A 467 -4.51 0.84 -16.26
C PHE A 467 -5.40 1.93 -15.66
N THR A 468 -6.17 2.59 -16.53
CA THR A 468 -7.26 3.50 -16.15
C THR A 468 -8.60 2.86 -16.52
N PRO A 469 -9.56 2.73 -15.57
CA PRO A 469 -10.88 2.20 -15.87
C PRO A 469 -11.61 3.05 -16.93
N THR A 470 -12.04 2.43 -18.02
CA THR A 470 -12.87 3.07 -19.06
C THR A 470 -14.34 2.62 -19.03
N GLY A 471 -14.66 1.69 -18.13
CA GLY A 471 -15.99 1.13 -17.96
C GLY A 471 -16.13 0.43 -16.60
N ASP A 472 -17.23 -0.32 -16.44
CA ASP A 472 -17.50 -1.03 -15.20
C ASP A 472 -16.43 -2.10 -14.91
N LEU A 473 -16.04 -2.16 -13.64
CA LEU A 473 -15.14 -3.17 -13.11
C LEU A 473 -15.85 -4.00 -12.06
N TYR A 474 -15.43 -5.25 -11.95
CA TYR A 474 -16.01 -6.23 -11.06
C TYR A 474 -14.93 -6.86 -10.19
N LEU A 475 -15.15 -6.83 -8.89
CA LEU A 475 -14.29 -7.44 -7.89
C LEU A 475 -14.74 -8.89 -7.66
N LEU A 476 -13.80 -9.82 -7.83
CA LEU A 476 -13.97 -11.23 -7.54
C LEU A 476 -13.08 -11.56 -6.34
N ILE A 477 -13.66 -11.92 -5.21
CA ILE A 477 -12.97 -12.62 -4.12
C ILE A 477 -13.60 -13.99 -4.02
N THR A 478 -12.81 -15.06 -4.05
CA THR A 478 -13.33 -16.43 -3.95
C THR A 478 -12.44 -17.27 -3.05
N ALA A 479 -13.06 -18.14 -2.27
CA ALA A 479 -12.35 -19.10 -1.45
C ALA A 479 -13.05 -20.45 -1.39
N THR A 480 -12.27 -21.53 -1.29
CA THR A 480 -12.77 -22.90 -1.14
C THR A 480 -11.86 -23.74 -0.26
N SER A 481 -12.46 -24.68 0.48
CA SER A 481 -11.75 -25.69 1.27
C SER A 481 -11.14 -26.82 0.44
N SER A 482 -11.51 -26.95 -0.85
CA SER A 482 -10.96 -27.94 -1.77
C SER A 482 -10.84 -27.35 -3.17
N LYS A 483 -9.62 -27.04 -3.60
CA LYS A 483 -9.30 -26.36 -4.87
C LYS A 483 -9.90 -27.06 -6.09
N ASP A 484 -9.81 -28.38 -6.15
CA ASP A 484 -10.29 -29.20 -7.28
C ASP A 484 -11.77 -29.62 -7.12
N GLY A 485 -12.49 -28.93 -6.23
CA GLY A 485 -13.88 -29.24 -5.90
C GLY A 485 -14.87 -29.05 -7.04
N ILE A 486 -14.53 -28.26 -8.06
CA ILE A 486 -15.35 -28.12 -9.29
C ILE A 486 -15.35 -29.42 -10.10
N GLN A 487 -14.28 -30.22 -10.03
CA GLN A 487 -14.21 -31.57 -10.60
C GLN A 487 -14.65 -32.65 -9.58
N HIS A 488 -15.36 -32.28 -8.52
CA HIS A 488 -15.75 -33.19 -7.43
C HIS A 488 -14.56 -33.97 -6.84
N THR A 489 -13.43 -33.28 -6.66
CA THR A 489 -12.20 -33.84 -6.09
C THR A 489 -11.80 -33.06 -4.84
N GLY A 490 -11.49 -33.75 -3.75
CA GLY A 490 -11.08 -33.14 -2.48
C GLY A 490 -11.28 -34.06 -1.28
N SER A 491 -11.22 -33.49 -0.07
CA SER A 491 -11.41 -34.20 1.19
C SER A 491 -12.67 -33.75 1.94
N THR A 492 -13.49 -34.69 2.41
CA THR A 492 -14.61 -34.39 3.31
C THR A 492 -14.18 -33.93 4.71
N SER A 493 -12.88 -34.00 5.01
CA SER A 493 -12.27 -33.54 6.26
C SER A 493 -11.60 -32.17 6.15
N SER A 494 -11.45 -31.61 4.95
CA SER A 494 -10.86 -30.28 4.75
C SER A 494 -11.77 -29.17 5.25
N VAL A 495 -11.20 -28.25 6.04
CA VAL A 495 -11.89 -27.06 6.56
C VAL A 495 -11.02 -25.84 6.37
N LEU A 496 -11.59 -24.79 5.79
CA LEU A 496 -10.99 -23.46 5.71
C LEU A 496 -11.80 -22.51 6.58
N PHE A 497 -11.13 -21.82 7.49
CA PHE A 497 -11.68 -20.68 8.22
C PHE A 497 -11.16 -19.38 7.61
N LEU A 498 -12.03 -18.37 7.50
CA LEU A 498 -11.70 -17.03 7.01
C LEU A 498 -12.31 -15.97 7.91
N ASP A 499 -11.56 -14.90 8.14
CA ASP A 499 -11.94 -13.82 9.03
C ASP A 499 -11.30 -12.49 8.59
N GLU A 500 -11.94 -11.36 8.90
CA GLU A 500 -11.42 -9.99 8.69
C GLU A 500 -10.85 -9.69 7.30
N LEU A 501 -11.56 -10.02 6.22
CA LEU A 501 -11.10 -9.65 4.88
C LEU A 501 -11.14 -8.13 4.69
N GLN A 502 -10.04 -7.56 4.18
CA GLN A 502 -9.90 -6.13 3.94
C GLN A 502 -9.15 -5.87 2.62
N LEU A 503 -9.70 -4.98 1.80
CA LEU A 503 -9.02 -4.46 0.64
C LEU A 503 -8.05 -3.35 1.06
N VAL A 504 -6.83 -3.45 0.57
CA VAL A 504 -5.82 -2.40 0.69
C VAL A 504 -5.81 -1.66 -0.64
N TYR A 505 -5.89 -0.34 -0.57
CA TYR A 505 -5.81 0.54 -1.72
C TYR A 505 -4.41 1.13 -1.83
#